data_AF-A0A0J5JJM6-F1
#
_entry.id   AF-A0A0J5JJM6-F1
#
_cell.length_a   1.000
_cell.length_b   1.000
_cell.length_c   1.000
_cell.angle_alpha   90.00
_cell.angle_beta   90.00
_cell.angle_gamma   90.00
#
_symmetry.space_group_name_H-M   'P 1'
#
loop_
_entity.id
_entity.type
_entity.pdbx_description
1 polymer ?
#
loop_
_entity_poly.entity_id
_entity_poly.type
_entity_poly.pdbx_seq_one_letter_code
_entity_poly.pdbx_strand_id
1 'polypeptide(L)'
;MDINRVSSPFMLQNQLGLVSQMNLTPAQAGATFKKALTEAVQNVNELQNVSALKTEQLARGEITNLHDVMITGQKASVALQATVEVRNKVIESYQEIMRMQV
;
A
#
# COMPACT_ATOMS: atom_id res chain seq x y z
N MET A 1 45.68 -13.92 49.52
CA MET A 1 45.19 -14.89 48.51
C MET A 1 43.69 -14.81 48.55
N ASP A 2 43.12 -13.92 47.73
CA ASP A 2 41.68 -13.70 47.64
C ASP A 2 41.06 -14.73 46.71
N ILE A 3 40.19 -15.54 47.29
CA ILE A 3 39.36 -16.55 46.63
C ILE A 3 37.92 -16.05 46.63
N ASN A 4 37.52 -15.35 45.58
CA ASN A 4 36.10 -15.13 45.27
C ASN A 4 35.94 -15.18 43.74
N ARG A 5 35.64 -16.36 43.18
CA ARG A 5 34.30 -16.78 42.69
C ARG A 5 33.78 -15.81 41.61
N VAL A 6 34.05 -16.11 40.34
CA VAL A 6 33.17 -16.86 39.41
C VAL A 6 32.00 -16.00 38.87
N SER A 7 32.00 -15.87 37.55
CA SER A 7 30.85 -15.64 36.66
C SER A 7 30.18 -14.26 36.65
N SER A 8 30.43 -13.51 35.58
CA SER A 8 29.39 -12.74 34.90
C SER A 8 29.64 -12.76 33.38
N PRO A 9 28.83 -13.53 32.63
CA PRO A 9 28.94 -13.71 31.19
C PRO A 9 28.40 -12.52 30.39
N PHE A 10 28.94 -12.32 29.19
CA PHE A 10 28.27 -11.77 28.00
C PHE A 10 27.22 -10.66 28.23
N MET A 11 27.69 -9.41 28.28
CA MET A 11 26.85 -8.25 27.96
C MET A 11 26.74 -8.11 26.43
N LEU A 12 25.91 -8.94 25.81
CA LEU A 12 25.39 -8.62 24.47
C LEU A 12 24.36 -7.52 24.66
N GLN A 13 24.83 -6.27 24.58
CA GLN A 13 24.02 -5.07 24.42
C GLN A 13 23.01 -5.33 23.30
N ASN A 14 21.74 -5.46 23.70
CA ASN A 14 20.61 -5.71 22.84
C ASN A 14 20.40 -4.51 21.89
N GLN A 15 21.12 -4.50 20.77
CA GLN A 15 20.97 -3.55 19.68
C GLN A 15 19.85 -4.02 18.75
N LEU A 16 18.62 -4.03 19.27
CA LEU A 16 17.39 -4.36 18.52
C LEU A 16 16.29 -3.32 18.72
N GLY A 17 16.64 -2.12 19.16
CA GLY A 17 15.71 -1.00 19.22
C GLY A 17 15.76 -0.18 17.95
N LEU A 18 15.11 -0.60 16.85
CA LEU A 18 14.62 0.29 15.76
C LEU A 18 13.54 -0.36 14.86
N VAL A 19 12.76 -1.33 15.35
CA VAL A 19 11.43 -1.56 14.76
C VAL A 19 10.45 -0.66 15.50
N SER A 20 10.30 0.57 15.00
CA SER A 20 9.19 1.43 15.40
C SER A 20 7.90 0.72 15.01
N GLN A 21 7.33 -0.06 15.95
CA GLN A 21 5.96 -0.52 15.84
C GLN A 21 5.10 0.73 15.84
N MET A 22 4.67 1.14 14.64
CA MET A 22 3.57 2.08 14.49
C MET A 22 2.34 1.46 15.14
N ASN A 23 2.16 1.68 16.44
CA ASN A 23 0.91 1.45 17.14
C ASN A 23 -0.10 2.50 16.66
N LEU A 24 -0.55 2.33 15.42
CA LEU A 24 -1.68 3.06 14.87
C LEU A 24 -2.92 2.55 15.59
N THR A 25 -3.59 3.43 16.33
CA THR A 25 -4.91 3.11 16.87
C THR A 25 -5.86 2.76 15.71
N PRO A 26 -6.90 1.93 15.92
CA PRO A 26 -7.87 1.58 14.86
C PRO A 26 -8.45 2.80 14.15
N ALA A 27 -8.62 3.91 14.87
CA ALA A 27 -9.06 5.21 14.33
C ALA A 27 -8.03 5.86 13.41
N GLN A 28 -6.73 5.83 13.75
CA GLN A 28 -5.65 6.34 12.92
C GLN A 28 -5.40 5.47 11.68
N ALA A 29 -5.55 4.14 11.81
CA ALA A 29 -5.51 3.22 10.67
C ALA A 29 -6.67 3.49 9.69
N GLY A 30 -7.89 3.70 10.19
CA GLY A 30 -9.05 4.05 9.36
C GLY A 30 -8.89 5.39 8.63
N ALA A 31 -8.33 6.41 9.29
CA ALA A 31 -8.04 7.71 8.66
C ALA A 31 -6.98 7.59 7.56
N THR A 32 -5.94 6.80 7.78
CA THR A 32 -4.86 6.54 6.81
C THR A 32 -5.39 5.78 5.59
N PHE A 33 -6.25 4.77 5.81
CA PHE A 33 -6.92 4.06 4.72
C PHE A 33 -7.85 4.97 3.92
N LYS A 34 -8.67 5.79 4.58
CA LYS A 34 -9.55 6.75 3.89
C LYS A 34 -8.76 7.69 2.98
N LYS A 35 -7.60 8.15 3.44
CA LYS A 35 -6.68 8.97 2.63
C LYS A 35 -6.14 8.19 1.42
N ALA A 36 -5.61 6.99 1.64
CA ALA A 36 -5.08 6.14 0.57
C ALA A 36 -6.16 5.75 -0.46
N LEU A 37 -7.38 5.44 -0.02
CA LEU A 37 -8.51 5.14 -0.90
C LEU A 37 -8.94 6.38 -1.71
N THR A 38 -8.96 7.55 -1.08
CA THR A 38 -9.29 8.82 -1.77
C THR A 38 -8.25 9.12 -2.85
N GLU A 39 -6.97 8.96 -2.53
CA GLU A 39 -5.85 9.14 -3.47
C GLU A 39 -5.92 8.11 -4.61
N ALA A 40 -6.21 6.84 -4.32
CA ALA A 40 -6.35 5.80 -5.34
C ALA A 40 -7.52 6.10 -6.30
N VAL A 41 -8.68 6.54 -5.77
CA VAL A 41 -9.84 6.93 -6.59
C VAL A 41 -9.53 8.15 -7.46
N GLN A 42 -8.82 9.14 -6.93
CA GLN A 42 -8.35 10.29 -7.73
C GLN A 42 -7.40 9.86 -8.84
N ASN A 43 -6.45 8.96 -8.54
CA ASN A 43 -5.50 8.45 -9.53
C ASN A 43 -6.19 7.69 -10.67
N VAL A 44 -7.21 6.88 -10.35
CA VAL A 44 -8.02 6.19 -11.36
C VAL A 44 -8.78 7.19 -12.23
N ASN A 45 -9.34 8.25 -11.64
CA ASN A 45 -10.02 9.30 -12.38
C ASN A 45 -9.05 10.01 -13.36
N GLU A 46 -7.86 10.34 -12.91
CA GLU A 46 -6.80 10.92 -13.74
C GLU A 46 -6.39 10.00 -14.89
N LEU A 47 -6.17 8.71 -14.60
CA LEU A 47 -5.84 7.72 -15.62
C LEU A 47 -6.95 7.55 -16.66
N GLN A 48 -8.22 7.57 -16.24
CA GLN A 48 -9.35 7.53 -17.16
C GLN A 48 -9.40 8.76 -18.06
N ASN A 49 -9.16 9.95 -17.51
CA ASN A 49 -9.17 11.20 -18.28
C ASN A 49 -8.02 11.25 -19.30
N VAL A 50 -6.81 10.83 -18.89
CA VAL A 50 -5.66 10.69 -19.80
C VAL A 50 -5.93 9.66 -20.90
N SER A 51 -6.58 8.53 -20.55
CA SER A 51 -6.95 7.53 -21.54
C SER A 51 -7.96 8.09 -22.56
N ALA A 52 -8.98 8.82 -22.10
CA ALA A 52 -9.97 9.44 -22.99
C ALA A 52 -9.34 10.44 -23.95
N LEU A 53 -8.43 11.29 -23.46
CA LEU A 53 -7.64 12.23 -24.26
C LEU A 53 -6.80 11.51 -25.33
N LYS A 54 -6.09 10.44 -24.95
CA LYS A 54 -5.30 9.65 -25.91
C LYS A 54 -6.18 8.92 -26.93
N THR A 55 -7.35 8.42 -26.52
CA THR A 55 -8.31 7.79 -27.44
C THR A 55 -8.86 8.82 -28.43
N GLU A 56 -9.14 10.04 -27.99
CA GLU A 56 -9.59 11.12 -28.89
C GLU A 56 -8.48 11.52 -29.87
N GLN A 57 -7.25 11.69 -29.41
CA GLN A 57 -6.09 11.99 -30.25
C GLN A 57 -5.79 10.86 -31.26
N LEU A 58 -5.97 9.59 -30.87
CA LEU A 58 -5.90 8.45 -31.78
C LEU A 58 -7.00 8.51 -32.85
N ALA A 59 -8.24 8.77 -32.47
CA ALA A 59 -9.37 8.88 -33.39
C ALA A 59 -9.25 10.06 -34.37
N ARG A 60 -8.56 11.13 -33.95
CA ARG A 60 -8.20 12.28 -34.78
C ARG A 60 -7.00 12.02 -35.71
N GLY A 61 -6.33 10.87 -35.56
CA GLY A 61 -5.17 10.48 -36.38
C GLY A 61 -3.84 11.10 -35.94
N GLU A 62 -3.76 11.70 -34.74
CA GLU A 62 -2.55 12.33 -34.20
C GLU A 62 -1.57 11.33 -33.56
N ILE A 63 -1.99 10.08 -33.32
CA ILE A 63 -1.17 9.04 -32.68
C ILE A 63 -1.07 7.79 -33.58
N THR A 64 0.15 7.40 -33.94
CA THR A 64 0.44 6.23 -34.79
C THR A 64 0.68 4.93 -34.00
N ASN A 65 0.73 4.99 -32.66
CA ASN A 65 1.10 3.88 -31.79
C ASN A 65 -0.12 3.22 -31.11
N LEU A 66 -0.84 2.38 -31.87
CA LEU A 66 -1.90 1.50 -31.36
C LEU A 66 -1.43 0.61 -30.18
N HIS A 67 -0.13 0.26 -30.17
CA HIS A 67 0.48 -0.58 -29.14
C HIS A 67 0.47 0.07 -27.75
N ASP A 68 0.62 1.40 -27.68
CA ASP A 68 0.58 2.13 -26.41
C ASP A 68 -0.82 2.15 -25.81
N VAL A 69 -1.86 2.20 -26.65
CA VAL A 69 -3.26 2.16 -26.21
C VAL A 69 -3.60 0.79 -25.63
N MET A 70 -3.16 -0.29 -26.28
CA MET A 70 -3.37 -1.65 -25.76
C MET A 70 -2.60 -1.89 -24.45
N ILE A 71 -1.35 -1.47 -24.36
CA ILE A 71 -0.56 -1.57 -23.11
C ILE A 71 -1.22 -0.76 -22.00
N THR A 72 -1.66 0.46 -22.30
CA THR A 72 -2.35 1.33 -21.32
C THR A 72 -3.64 0.66 -20.83
N GLY A 73 -4.43 0.07 -21.73
CA GLY A 73 -5.64 -0.67 -21.38
C GLY A 73 -5.38 -1.87 -20.46
N GLN A 74 -4.36 -2.69 -20.78
CA GLN A 74 -3.96 -3.81 -19.92
C GLN A 74 -3.46 -3.34 -18.56
N LYS A 75 -2.68 -2.25 -18.51
CA LYS A 75 -2.18 -1.66 -17.26
C LYS A 75 -3.32 -1.16 -16.38
N ALA A 76 -4.32 -0.50 -16.96
CA ALA A 76 -5.52 -0.04 -16.27
C ALA A 76 -6.31 -1.22 -15.69
N SER A 77 -6.48 -2.31 -16.45
CA SER A 77 -7.18 -3.52 -15.99
C SER A 77 -6.48 -4.17 -14.79
N VAL A 78 -5.15 -4.36 -14.87
CA VAL A 78 -4.37 -4.93 -13.76
C VAL A 78 -4.38 -4.03 -12.53
N ALA A 79 -4.27 -2.71 -12.72
CA ALA A 79 -4.34 -1.74 -11.62
C ALA A 79 -5.70 -1.75 -10.92
N LEU A 80 -6.80 -1.89 -11.67
CA LEU A 80 -8.14 -2.00 -11.12
C LEU A 80 -8.29 -3.28 -10.29
N GLN A 81 -7.83 -4.42 -10.81
CA GLN A 81 -7.85 -5.69 -10.08
C GLN A 81 -7.06 -5.59 -8.77
N ALA A 82 -5.84 -5.05 -8.82
CA ALA A 82 -5.04 -4.83 -7.63
C ALA A 82 -5.74 -3.93 -6.61
N THR A 83 -6.44 -2.89 -7.06
CA THR A 83 -7.21 -1.98 -6.19
C THR A 83 -8.36 -2.71 -5.49
N VAL A 84 -9.05 -3.63 -6.18
CA VAL A 84 -10.10 -4.46 -5.58
C VAL A 84 -9.53 -5.37 -4.50
N GLU A 85 -8.41 -6.03 -4.76
CA GLU A 85 -7.75 -6.90 -3.78
C GLU A 85 -7.27 -6.12 -2.54
N VAL A 86 -6.66 -4.95 -2.74
CA VAL A 86 -6.27 -4.07 -1.63
C VAL A 86 -7.49 -3.63 -0.82
N ARG A 87 -8.59 -3.25 -1.48
CA ARG A 87 -9.84 -2.91 -0.81
C ARG A 87 -10.35 -4.06 0.06
N ASN A 88 -10.38 -5.28 -0.48
CA ASN A 88 -10.83 -6.47 0.24
C ASN A 88 -9.95 -6.74 1.47
N LYS A 89 -8.62 -6.68 1.31
CA LYS A 89 -7.67 -6.92 2.39
C LYS A 89 -7.78 -5.90 3.53
N VAL A 90 -8.10 -4.65 3.20
CA VAL A 90 -8.32 -3.63 4.23
C VAL A 90 -9.63 -3.85 4.98
N ILE A 91 -10.70 -4.25 4.31
CA ILE A 91 -11.96 -4.61 4.98
C ILE A 91 -11.74 -5.80 5.92
N GLU A 92 -11.04 -6.84 5.48
CA GLU A 92 -10.67 -7.99 6.32
C GLU A 92 -9.87 -7.56 7.55
N SER A 93 -8.87 -6.69 7.36
CA SER A 93 -8.01 -6.22 8.43
C SER A 93 -8.78 -5.36 9.45
N TYR A 94 -9.74 -4.53 8.99
CA TYR A 94 -10.64 -3.79 9.87
C TYR A 94 -11.53 -4.73 10.68
N GLN A 95 -12.10 -5.76 10.05
CA GLN A 95 -12.90 -6.76 10.74
C GLN A 95 -12.08 -7.55 11.77
N GLU A 96 -10.83 -7.89 11.46
CA GLU A 96 -9.92 -8.60 12.36
C GLU A 96 -9.59 -7.78 13.61
N ILE A 97 -9.30 -6.49 13.45
CA ILE A 97 -9.07 -5.58 14.58
C ILE A 97 -10.30 -5.48 15.49
N MET A 98 -11.51 -5.50 14.92
CA MET A 98 -12.75 -5.53 15.72
C MET A 98 -12.93 -6.86 16.47
N ARG A 99 -12.54 -7.98 15.87
CA ARG A 99 -12.59 -9.32 16.51
C ARG A 99 -11.56 -9.49 17.64
N MET A 100 -10.44 -8.74 17.61
CA MET A 100 -9.44 -8.77 18.68
C MET A 100 -9.87 -8.02 19.96
N GLN A 101 -10.90 -7.17 19.91
CA GLN A 101 -11.29 -6.30 21.02
C GLN A 101 -12.46 -6.83 21.87
N VAL A 102 -12.98 -8.02 21.58
CA VAL A 102 -14.01 -8.69 22.40
C VAL A 102 -13.41 -9.72 23.35
#